data_AF-A0A257LFE7-F1
#
_entry.id   AF-A0A257LFE7-F1
#
_cell.length_a   1.000
_cell.length_b   1.000
_cell.length_c   1.000
_cell.angle_alpha   90.00
_cell.angle_beta   90.00
_cell.angle_gamma   90.00
#
_symmetry.space_group_name_H-M   'P 1'
#
loop_
_entity.id
_entity.type
_entity.pdbx_description
1 polymer ?
#
loop_
_entity_poly.entity_id
_entity_poly.type
_entity_poly.pdbx_seq_one_letter_code
_entity_poly.pdbx_strand_id
1 'polypeptide(L)'
;MRNLIGIDPTRQGVAVAEVVAIGQQLAFCRRDVDAARRDLVRICAELREELDGDGSGPARQVAGAVYVSCVGRGGPHFGAPSAELQIVQHALGEVPLVGFFAGGEIARHHLVGYTGVLTVFTAEAA
;
A
#
# COMPACT_ATOMS: atom_id res chain seq x y z
N MET A 1 4.55 -3.52 11.42
CA MET A 1 5.57 -4.59 11.30
C MET A 1 6.83 -4.18 12.06
N ARG A 2 7.63 -5.17 12.49
CA ARG A 2 8.94 -4.96 13.10
C ARG A 2 9.98 -5.79 12.38
N ASN A 3 11.18 -5.25 12.27
CA ASN A 3 12.28 -5.93 11.61
C ASN A 3 12.83 -7.03 12.51
N LEU A 4 13.21 -8.13 11.88
CA LEU A 4 14.12 -9.09 12.49
C LEU A 4 15.53 -8.49 12.46
N ILE A 5 16.16 -8.40 13.63
CA ILE A 5 17.50 -7.79 13.81
C ILE A 5 18.59 -8.82 14.06
N GLY A 6 18.23 -10.09 14.28
CA GLY A 6 19.20 -11.16 14.45
C GLY A 6 18.55 -12.54 14.46
N ILE A 7 19.35 -13.55 14.12
CA ILE A 7 18.98 -14.96 14.18
C ILE A 7 20.14 -15.69 14.88
N ASP A 8 19.83 -16.49 15.90
CA ASP A 8 20.79 -17.35 16.58
C ASP A 8 20.35 -18.81 16.40
N PRO A 9 20.87 -19.53 15.39
CA PRO A 9 20.50 -20.93 15.15
C PRO A 9 20.91 -21.86 16.28
N THR A 10 22.02 -21.56 16.98
CA THR A 10 22.54 -22.39 18.08
C THR A 10 21.60 -22.35 19.28
N ARG A 11 21.04 -21.17 19.58
CA ARG A 11 20.03 -21.00 20.65
C ARG A 11 18.58 -21.10 20.15
N GLN A 12 18.38 -21.39 18.86
CA GLN A 12 17.08 -21.40 18.19
C GLN A 12 16.27 -20.12 18.45
N GLY A 13 16.95 -18.98 18.48
CA GLY A 13 16.39 -17.68 18.83
C GLY A 13 16.31 -16.72 17.65
N VAL A 14 15.35 -15.80 17.72
CA VAL A 14 15.18 -14.68 16.80
C VAL A 14 15.08 -13.38 17.59
N ALA A 15 15.85 -12.37 17.19
CA ALA A 15 15.82 -11.05 17.79
C ALA A 15 14.98 -10.11 16.93
N VAL A 16 14.00 -9.44 17.55
CA VAL A 16 13.05 -8.54 16.88
C VAL A 16 13.27 -7.11 17.41
N ALA A 17 13.08 -6.11 16.54
CA ALA A 17 13.17 -4.69 16.89
C ALA A 17 11.95 -4.19 17.72
N GLU A 18 11.50 -4.96 18.71
CA GLU A 18 10.42 -4.60 19.64
C GLU A 18 10.52 -5.42 20.93
N VAL A 19 9.95 -4.90 22.02
CA VAL A 19 9.80 -5.63 23.28
C VAL A 19 8.73 -6.70 23.09
N VAL A 20 9.11 -7.97 23.31
CA VAL A 20 8.21 -9.12 23.21
C VAL A 20 7.83 -9.63 24.60
N ALA A 21 6.54 -9.93 24.79
CA ALA A 21 6.02 -10.53 26.02
C ALA A 21 5.81 -12.04 25.86
N ILE A 22 5.91 -12.78 26.96
CA ILE A 22 5.57 -14.21 26.97
C ILE A 22 4.08 -14.39 26.62
N GLY A 23 3.79 -15.30 25.70
CA GLY A 23 2.43 -15.55 25.21
C GLY A 23 1.98 -14.61 24.08
N GLN A 24 2.79 -13.62 23.69
CA GLN A 24 2.49 -12.76 22.55
C GLN A 24 2.48 -13.56 21.24
N GLN A 25 1.39 -13.44 20.48
CA GLN A 25 1.31 -14.03 19.15
C GLN A 25 2.10 -13.18 18.15
N LEU A 26 2.94 -13.85 17.36
CA LEU A 26 3.76 -13.23 16.33
C LEU A 26 3.42 -13.88 14.98
N ALA A 27 3.34 -13.05 13.94
CA ALA A 27 3.24 -13.51 12.56
C ALA A 27 4.52 -13.10 11.81
N PHE A 28 5.14 -14.04 11.12
CA PHE A 28 6.30 -13.77 10.28
C PHE A 28 5.84 -13.41 8.89
N CYS A 29 6.32 -12.27 8.40
CA CYS A 29 6.04 -11.80 7.05
C CYS A 29 7.35 -11.61 6.30
N ARG A 30 7.38 -11.99 5.02
CA ARG A 30 8.46 -11.67 4.10
C ARG A 30 8.04 -10.47 3.27
N ARG A 31 8.98 -9.56 3.00
CA ARG A 31 8.79 -8.55 1.96
C ARG A 31 8.79 -9.25 0.59
N ASP A 32 7.61 -9.32 -0.01
CA ASP A 32 7.37 -10.04 -1.26
C ASP A 32 6.81 -9.08 -2.31
N VAL A 33 7.65 -8.75 -3.30
CA VAL A 33 7.32 -7.77 -4.34
C VAL A 33 6.14 -8.22 -5.20
N ASP A 34 6.05 -9.51 -5.49
CA ASP A 34 5.00 -10.02 -6.38
C ASP A 34 3.65 -10.02 -5.66
N ALA A 35 3.64 -10.36 -4.36
CA ALA A 35 2.45 -10.22 -3.53
C ALA A 35 2.00 -8.76 -3.44
N ALA A 36 2.92 -7.83 -3.18
CA ALA A 36 2.61 -6.41 -3.09
C ALA A 36 2.07 -5.84 -4.42
N ARG A 37 2.64 -6.27 -5.56
CA ARG A 37 2.17 -5.89 -6.89
C ARG A 37 0.77 -6.43 -7.17
N ARG A 38 0.51 -7.71 -6.88
CA ARG A 38 -0.82 -8.30 -7.05
C ARG A 38 -1.87 -7.60 -6.19
N ASP A 39 -1.52 -7.29 -4.95
CA ASP A 39 -2.41 -6.58 -4.03
C ASP A 39 -2.77 -5.18 -4.55
N LEU A 40 -1.78 -4.43 -5.04
CA LEU A 40 -2.01 -3.10 -5.60
C LEU A 40 -2.91 -3.15 -6.84
N VAL A 41 -2.66 -4.10 -7.76
CA VAL A 41 -3.50 -4.29 -8.96
C VAL A 41 -4.94 -4.67 -8.57
N ARG A 42 -5.10 -5.56 -7.60
CA ARG A 42 -6.41 -5.99 -7.07
C ARG A 42 -7.19 -4.80 -6.50
N ILE A 43 -6.58 -4.03 -5.59
CA ILE A 43 -7.23 -2.86 -4.96
C ILE A 43 -7.61 -1.82 -6.02
N CYS A 44 -6.77 -1.61 -7.03
CA CYS A 44 -7.11 -0.68 -8.10
C CYS A 44 -8.25 -1.18 -8.99
N ALA A 45 -8.38 -2.49 -9.19
CA ALA A 45 -9.52 -3.07 -9.90
C ALA A 45 -10.82 -2.90 -9.08
N GLU A 46 -10.79 -3.24 -7.79
CA GLU A 46 -11.92 -3.06 -6.87
C GLU A 46 -12.38 -1.59 -6.83
N LEU A 47 -11.44 -0.65 -6.76
CA LEU A 47 -11.74 0.78 -6.80
C LEU A 47 -12.46 1.19 -8.10
N ARG A 48 -12.05 0.67 -9.26
CA ARG A 48 -12.72 0.98 -10.54
C ARG A 48 -14.14 0.44 -10.56
N GLU A 49 -14.34 -0.80 -10.10
CA GLU A 49 -15.67 -1.40 -9.99
C GLU A 49 -16.58 -0.58 -9.06
N GLU A 50 -16.05 -0.08 -7.94
CA GLU A 50 -16.78 0.81 -7.04
C GLU A 50 -17.14 2.17 -7.68
N LEU A 51 -16.26 2.70 -8.54
CA LEU A 51 -16.48 3.98 -9.24
C LEU A 51 -17.50 3.86 -10.37
N ASP A 52 -17.47 2.76 -11.11
CA ASP A 52 -18.44 2.46 -12.17
C ASP A 52 -19.86 2.27 -11.59
N GLY A 53 -19.94 1.75 -10.36
CA GLY A 53 -21.20 1.51 -9.65
C GLY A 53 -22.07 0.45 -10.31
N ASP A 54 -23.31 0.30 -9.84
CA ASP A 54 -24.31 -0.64 -10.38
C ASP A 54 -25.25 0.01 -11.42
N GLY A 55 -24.96 1.25 -11.83
CA GLY A 55 -25.80 2.05 -12.73
C GLY A 55 -27.04 2.68 -12.08
N SER A 56 -27.23 2.56 -10.76
CA SER A 56 -28.41 3.11 -10.05
C SER A 56 -28.24 4.54 -9.52
N GLY A 57 -27.04 5.13 -9.63
CA GLY A 57 -26.70 6.47 -9.16
C GLY A 57 -25.99 7.33 -10.20
N PRO A 58 -25.75 8.63 -9.91
CA PRO A 58 -25.00 9.51 -10.81
C PRO A 58 -23.59 8.96 -11.02
N ALA A 59 -23.17 8.89 -12.28
CA ALA A 59 -21.83 8.43 -12.65
C ALA A 59 -20.78 9.31 -11.95
N ARG A 60 -19.81 8.68 -11.30
CA ARG A 60 -18.71 9.37 -10.62
C ARG A 60 -17.44 9.16 -11.43
N GLN A 61 -16.73 10.25 -11.71
CA GLN A 61 -15.43 10.20 -12.35
C GLN A 61 -14.34 10.58 -11.36
N VAL A 62 -13.15 10.01 -11.54
CA VAL A 62 -11.96 10.40 -10.78
C VAL A 62 -11.52 11.79 -11.23
N ALA A 63 -11.56 12.76 -10.31
CA ALA A 63 -11.09 14.13 -10.53
C ALA A 63 -9.57 14.26 -10.26
N GLY A 64 -9.01 13.35 -9.48
CA GLY A 64 -7.58 13.28 -9.17
C GLY A 64 -7.29 12.36 -7.99
N ALA A 65 -6.01 12.10 -7.73
CA ALA A 65 -5.60 11.21 -6.66
C ALA A 65 -4.27 11.62 -6.02
N VAL A 66 -4.11 11.23 -4.75
CA VAL A 66 -2.85 11.34 -3.99
C VAL A 66 -2.45 9.94 -3.54
N TYR A 67 -1.24 9.54 -3.90
CA TYR A 67 -0.66 8.25 -3.50
C TYR A 67 0.55 8.44 -2.59
N VAL A 68 0.45 7.94 -1.36
CA VAL A 68 1.53 7.99 -0.37
C VAL A 68 2.06 6.57 -0.18
N SER A 69 3.34 6.35 -0.50
CA SER A 69 3.97 5.03 -0.37
C SER A 69 4.99 5.02 0.78
N CYS A 70 5.06 3.93 1.52
CA CYS A 70 6.09 3.79 2.54
C CYS A 70 7.49 3.81 1.90
N VAL A 71 8.45 4.47 2.54
CA VAL A 71 9.88 4.44 2.14
C VAL A 71 10.43 3.01 2.01
N GLY A 72 9.88 2.06 2.78
CA GLY A 72 10.23 0.65 2.70
C GLY A 72 9.70 -0.08 1.45
N ARG A 73 8.79 0.56 0.70
CA ARG A 73 8.15 0.05 -0.54
C ARG A 73 8.62 0.79 -1.81
N GLY A 74 9.61 1.69 -1.69
CA GLY A 74 10.11 2.50 -2.80
C GLY A 74 10.74 1.70 -3.95
N GLY A 75 11.29 2.43 -4.93
CA GLY A 75 11.72 1.87 -6.23
C GLY A 75 12.54 0.57 -6.20
N PRO A 76 13.55 0.40 -5.33
CA PRO A 76 14.29 -0.86 -5.23
C PRO A 76 13.44 -2.07 -4.85
N HIS A 77 12.33 -1.87 -4.11
CA HIS A 77 11.41 -2.94 -3.76
C HIS A 77 10.63 -3.44 -4.98
N PHE A 78 10.27 -2.55 -5.91
CA PHE A 78 9.47 -2.85 -7.11
C PHE A 78 10.27 -2.92 -8.42
N GLY A 79 11.58 -2.66 -8.38
CA GLY A 79 12.50 -2.80 -9.50
C GLY A 79 12.67 -1.55 -10.40
N ALA A 80 11.98 -0.45 -10.13
CA ALA A 80 12.13 0.80 -10.89
C ALA A 80 11.71 2.04 -10.07
N PRO A 81 12.22 3.24 -10.38
CA PRO A 81 11.77 4.48 -9.76
C PRO A 81 10.25 4.65 -9.90
N SER A 82 9.58 4.98 -8.80
CA SER A 82 8.13 5.24 -8.76
C SER A 82 7.23 4.12 -9.33
N ALA A 83 7.70 2.87 -9.34
CA ALA A 83 6.98 1.75 -9.95
C ALA A 83 5.57 1.53 -9.39
N GLU A 84 5.34 1.70 -8.08
CA GLU A 84 3.98 1.67 -7.53
C GLU A 84 3.09 2.77 -8.07
N LEU A 85 3.59 4.00 -8.11
CA LEU A 85 2.84 5.14 -8.62
C LEU A 85 2.45 4.91 -10.08
N GLN A 86 3.33 4.30 -10.88
CA GLN A 86 3.04 3.93 -12.27
C GLN A 86 1.94 2.86 -12.39
N ILE A 87 1.91 1.87 -11.48
CA ILE A 87 0.82 0.88 -11.44
C ILE A 87 -0.51 1.57 -11.11
N VAL A 88 -0.51 2.47 -10.13
CA VAL A 88 -1.70 3.25 -9.76
C VAL A 88 -2.15 4.14 -10.93
N GLN A 89 -1.23 4.86 -11.57
CA GLN A 89 -1.53 5.69 -12.74
C GLN A 89 -2.16 4.86 -13.85
N HIS A 90 -1.57 3.72 -14.19
CA HIS A 90 -2.09 2.83 -15.22
C HIS A 90 -3.51 2.37 -14.89
N ALA A 91 -3.80 2.14 -13.61
CA ALA A 91 -5.12 1.69 -13.21
C ALA A 91 -6.17 2.82 -13.20
N LEU A 92 -5.81 4.03 -12.77
CA LEU A 92 -6.72 5.17 -12.70
C LEU A 92 -6.93 5.88 -14.05
N GLY A 93 -6.06 5.65 -15.03
CA GLY A 93 -6.10 6.31 -16.33
C GLY A 93 -5.49 7.73 -16.30
N GLU A 94 -5.87 8.55 -17.27
CA GLU A 94 -5.32 9.92 -17.45
C GLU A 94 -5.97 10.91 -16.47
N VAL A 95 -5.64 10.77 -15.18
CA VAL A 95 -6.08 11.68 -14.11
C VAL A 95 -4.88 12.33 -13.43
N PRO A 96 -5.03 13.54 -12.88
CA PRO A 96 -4.00 14.15 -12.04
C PRO A 96 -3.68 13.24 -10.85
N LEU A 97 -2.48 12.66 -10.86
CA LEU A 97 -1.98 11.81 -9.79
C LEU A 97 -0.66 12.38 -9.29
N VAL A 98 -0.60 12.64 -7.99
CA VAL A 98 0.62 13.07 -7.30
C VAL A 98 0.91 12.14 -6.13
N GLY A 99 2.15 12.15 -5.65
CA GLY A 99 2.53 11.29 -4.55
C GLY A 99 3.89 11.60 -3.98
N PHE A 100 4.17 11.00 -2.82
CA PHE A 100 5.45 11.09 -2.13
C PHE A 100 5.69 9.85 -1.26
N PHE A 101 6.92 9.70 -0.79
CA PHE A 101 7.29 8.63 0.14
C PHE A 101 7.22 9.09 1.60
N ALA A 102 6.71 8.24 2.49
CA ALA A 102 6.57 8.53 3.93
C ALA A 102 7.12 7.40 4.82
N GLY A 103 7.43 7.73 6.08
CA GLY A 103 7.87 6.78 7.11
C GLY A 103 6.73 6.27 8.00
N GLY A 104 5.49 6.37 7.51
CA GLY A 104 4.25 6.19 8.24
C GLY A 104 3.12 6.86 7.47
N GLU A 105 2.09 6.09 7.14
CA GLU A 105 0.99 6.51 6.28
C GLU A 105 -0.31 6.60 7.09
N ILE A 106 -1.13 7.63 6.84
CA ILE A 106 -2.43 7.79 7.50
C ILE A 106 -3.49 7.16 6.61
N ALA A 107 -4.07 6.05 7.05
CA ALA A 107 -5.21 5.41 6.42
C ALA A 107 -6.45 5.63 7.32
N ARG A 108 -7.32 6.56 6.92
CA ARG A 108 -8.46 7.04 7.74
C ARG A 108 -7.98 7.58 9.11
N HIS A 109 -8.27 6.87 10.19
CA HIS A 109 -7.89 7.25 11.56
C HIS A 109 -6.77 6.35 12.12
N HIS A 110 -6.06 5.62 11.27
CA HIS A 110 -4.95 4.76 11.65
C HIS A 110 -3.63 5.24 11.05
N LEU A 111 -2.60 5.26 11.87
CA LEU A 111 -1.22 5.33 11.41
C LEU A 111 -0.74 3.90 11.10
N VAL A 112 -0.48 3.64 9.83
CA VAL A 112 -0.01 2.36 9.31
C VAL A 112 1.41 2.55 8.75
N GLY A 113 2.15 1.46 8.63
CA GLY A 113 3.49 1.47 8.07
C GLY A 113 3.71 0.24 7.21
N TYR A 114 4.74 0.28 6.35
CA TYR A 114 4.98 -0.74 5.33
C TYR A 114 3.80 -0.90 4.37
N THR A 115 3.04 0.18 4.12
CA THR A 115 1.91 0.17 3.21
C THR A 115 1.94 1.34 2.22
N GLY A 116 0.96 1.38 1.33
CA GLY A 116 0.69 2.47 0.41
C GLY A 116 -0.76 2.89 0.61
N VAL A 117 -1.01 4.19 0.63
CA VAL A 117 -2.35 4.77 0.81
C VAL A 117 -2.70 5.55 -0.45
N LEU A 118 -3.78 5.11 -1.10
CA LEU A 118 -4.38 5.81 -2.24
C LEU A 118 -5.60 6.58 -1.76
N THR A 119 -5.60 7.90 -1.98
CA THR A 119 -6.76 8.76 -1.79
C THR A 119 -7.24 9.23 -3.15
N VAL A 120 -8.52 9.03 -3.44
CA VAL A 120 -9.14 9.36 -4.72
C VAL A 120 -10.21 10.42 -4.50
N PHE A 121 -10.14 11.49 -5.28
CA PHE A 121 -11.14 12.53 -5.31
C PHE A 121 -12.07 12.27 -6.49
N THR A 122 -13.37 12.29 -6.24
CA THR A 122 -14.38 12.05 -7.27
C THR A 122 -15.22 13.31 -7.50
N ALA A 123 -15.73 13.44 -8.72
CA ALA A 123 -16.70 14.44 -9.11
C ALA A 123 -17.87 13.75 -9.83
N GLU A 124 -19.03 14.39 -9.87
CA GLU A 124 -20.12 13.94 -10.74
C GLU A 124 -19.65 14.04 -12.20
N ALA A 125 -19.93 13.00 -12.98
CA ALA A 125 -19.75 13.03 -14.42
C ALA A 125 -20.78 13.99 -15.02
N ALA A 126 -20.33 14.83 -15.95
CA ALA A 126 -21.17 15.82 -16.63
C ALA A 126 -22.08 15.18 -17.69
#